data_AF-A0A5A7QAB7-F1
#
_entry.id   AF-A0A5A7QAB7-F1
#
_cell.length_a   1.000
_cell.length_b   1.000
_cell.length_c   1.000
_cell.angle_alpha   90.00
_cell.angle_beta   90.00
_cell.angle_gamma   90.00
#
_symmetry.space_group_name_H-M   'P 1'
#
loop_
_entity.id
_entity.type
_entity.pdbx_description
1 polymer ?
#
loop_
_entity_poly.entity_id
_entity_poly.type
_entity_poly.pdbx_seq_one_letter_code
_entity_poly.pdbx_strand_id
1 'polypeptide(L)'
;MPITKGQRSMLPCLKPSVPSTSNNISSPASQVHSGDNTPASSVQLSPTINLNREYTLALQTNSYSEIRRTFDPNPNIPVSTGHADLDNVLQPSREHVQEALSQIAPGSSLSRLVTAYFEHSEQTSRLCLHLYRDVQHVRLAYSPVHNLLEHLPFDSHSSLSPSQCQLAFEAFVNFDRLENPFLPLDFDAISDLRRQLDYRLKKSRTTLNRMRRCSVGSAVCLIAVTVGIAVSAVAIGAHALVALVAGPVCPPVVFLPKKELVSLSQLDAAAKGAYVLGNDVDTIERLVARLQAAVENDRLLVRLGVERGLDGYSIQEVLKQLGRNRASLVQQLEDLEEHVFLCFAAINRARAMLLQEIRGSQEPA
;
A
#
# COMPACT_ATOMS: atom_id res chain seq x y z
N MET A 1 -16.27 32.96 52.18
CA MET A 1 -14.98 33.46 51.66
C MET A 1 -14.40 32.40 50.74
N PRO A 2 -14.08 32.77 49.49
CA PRO A 2 -13.51 31.88 48.45
C PRO A 2 -11.97 31.78 48.59
N ILE A 3 -11.32 30.89 47.82
CA ILE A 3 -9.87 30.73 47.49
C ILE A 3 -9.57 29.21 47.43
N THR A 4 -8.99 28.56 46.42
CA THR A 4 -8.36 28.95 45.15
C THR A 4 -8.27 27.73 44.22
N LYS A 5 -8.40 27.96 42.90
CA LYS A 5 -8.00 27.02 41.83
C LYS A 5 -6.47 27.03 41.70
N GLY A 6 -5.84 25.87 41.73
CA GLY A 6 -4.42 25.70 41.42
C GLY A 6 -4.17 25.61 39.91
N GLN A 7 -3.39 26.55 39.38
CA GLN A 7 -2.82 26.55 38.04
C GLN A 7 -1.77 25.42 37.91
N ARG A 8 -1.95 24.50 36.94
CA ARG A 8 -0.89 23.61 36.48
C ARG A 8 -0.09 24.32 35.38
N SER A 9 1.17 24.58 35.66
CA SER A 9 2.17 25.07 34.70
C SER A 9 2.56 23.94 33.74
N MET A 10 2.45 24.20 32.43
CA MET A 10 2.91 23.32 31.37
C MET A 10 4.37 23.67 31.02
N LEU A 11 5.30 22.76 31.30
CA LEU A 11 6.68 22.81 30.80
C LEU A 11 6.73 22.16 29.40
N PRO A 12 7.37 22.78 28.39
CA PRO A 12 7.50 22.20 27.07
C PRO A 12 8.60 21.12 27.05
N CYS A 13 8.24 19.92 26.61
CA CYS A 13 9.16 18.81 26.36
C CYS A 13 10.03 19.11 25.12
N LEU A 14 11.35 19.15 25.31
CA LEU A 14 12.34 19.19 24.23
C LEU A 14 12.48 17.79 23.61
N LYS A 15 12.30 17.69 22.28
CA LYS A 15 12.54 16.46 21.50
C LYS A 15 14.05 16.17 21.38
N PRO A 16 14.50 14.90 21.48
CA PRO A 16 15.86 14.53 21.12
C PRO A 16 16.04 14.43 19.59
N SER A 17 17.15 14.97 19.09
CA SER A 17 17.59 14.83 17.70
C SER A 17 18.26 13.47 17.47
N VAL A 18 17.82 12.73 16.45
CA VAL A 18 18.44 11.45 16.01
C VAL A 18 19.31 11.70 14.77
N PRO A 19 20.49 11.06 14.64
CA PRO A 19 21.45 11.39 13.60
C PRO A 19 21.11 10.73 12.25
N SER A 20 21.27 11.48 11.17
CA SER A 20 21.07 11.07 9.79
C SER A 20 22.23 10.17 9.30
N THR A 21 21.96 8.89 9.06
CA THR A 21 22.89 8.00 8.35
C THR A 21 22.63 8.10 6.85
N SER A 22 23.53 8.76 6.11
CA SER A 22 23.46 8.83 4.64
C SER A 22 24.08 7.58 4.01
N ASN A 23 23.26 6.69 3.45
CA ASN A 23 23.73 5.60 2.60
C ASN A 23 23.77 6.08 1.14
N ASN A 24 24.91 6.60 0.70
CA ASN A 24 25.18 6.83 -0.72
C ASN A 24 25.85 5.59 -1.31
N ILE A 25 25.08 4.84 -2.11
CA ILE A 25 25.62 3.77 -2.97
C ILE A 25 26.18 4.46 -4.22
N SER A 26 27.50 4.61 -4.27
CA SER A 26 28.23 4.98 -5.48
C SER A 26 28.68 3.73 -6.22
N SER A 27 28.46 3.66 -7.52
CA SER A 27 29.06 2.67 -8.43
C SER A 27 29.77 3.38 -9.59
N PRO A 28 30.79 2.74 -10.21
CA PRO A 28 32.04 3.42 -10.53
C PRO A 28 32.05 4.09 -11.91
N ALA A 29 32.74 5.23 -11.98
CA ALA A 29 33.02 5.95 -13.22
C ALA A 29 34.06 5.20 -14.06
N SER A 30 33.70 4.89 -15.30
CA SER A 30 34.65 4.50 -16.35
C SER A 30 35.13 5.77 -17.06
N GLN A 31 36.43 6.03 -17.03
CA GLN A 31 37.10 7.06 -17.82
C GLN A 31 37.18 6.64 -19.29
N VAL A 32 36.72 7.47 -20.23
CA VAL A 32 37.30 7.62 -21.58
C VAL A 32 37.11 9.08 -22.06
N HIS A 33 38.14 9.56 -22.76
CA HIS A 33 38.45 10.92 -23.22
C HIS A 33 37.51 11.59 -24.25
N SER A 34 37.47 12.93 -24.13
CA SER A 34 37.68 13.97 -25.17
C SER A 34 36.66 14.23 -26.30
N GLY A 35 36.22 15.50 -26.37
CA GLY A 35 36.03 16.24 -27.62
C GLY A 35 34.60 16.63 -28.00
N ASP A 36 34.40 17.94 -28.19
CA ASP A 36 33.34 18.62 -28.95
C ASP A 36 31.93 18.86 -28.35
N ASN A 37 31.77 20.11 -27.90
CA ASN A 37 30.78 21.09 -28.39
C ASN A 37 29.36 20.56 -28.69
N THR A 38 28.51 20.51 -27.68
CA THR A 38 27.04 20.47 -27.81
C THR A 38 26.43 21.30 -26.69
N PRO A 39 25.37 22.11 -26.93
CA PRO A 39 24.81 22.98 -25.89
C PRO A 39 24.33 22.13 -24.73
N ALA A 40 24.70 22.52 -23.51
CA ALA A 40 24.25 21.89 -22.28
C ALA A 40 22.72 21.87 -22.26
N SER A 41 22.12 20.74 -22.64
CA SER A 41 20.76 20.41 -22.25
C SER A 41 20.77 20.42 -20.74
N SER A 42 19.99 21.33 -20.14
CA SER A 42 19.72 21.31 -18.72
C SER A 42 19.17 19.92 -18.40
N VAL A 43 20.03 19.08 -17.81
CA VAL A 43 19.61 17.88 -17.13
C VAL A 43 18.71 18.38 -16.01
N GLN A 44 17.42 18.44 -16.28
CA GLN A 44 16.40 18.66 -15.28
C GLN A 44 16.48 17.43 -14.38
N LEU A 45 17.31 17.53 -13.34
CA LEU A 45 17.34 16.59 -12.24
C LEU A 45 15.89 16.41 -11.80
N SER A 46 15.36 15.21 -12.01
CA SER A 46 14.05 14.86 -11.47
C SER A 46 14.09 15.17 -9.98
N PRO A 47 13.08 15.85 -9.42
CA PRO A 47 13.11 16.20 -8.01
C PRO A 47 13.28 14.92 -7.19
N THR A 48 14.36 14.83 -6.42
CA THR A 48 14.57 13.72 -5.48
C THR A 48 13.41 13.72 -4.50
N ILE A 49 12.51 12.75 -4.64
CA ILE A 49 11.35 12.62 -3.76
C ILE A 49 11.87 12.28 -2.36
N ASN A 50 11.59 13.15 -1.40
CA ASN A 50 11.90 12.88 -0.01
C ASN A 50 10.84 11.94 0.56
N LEU A 51 11.13 10.64 0.53
CA LEU A 51 10.21 9.58 0.98
C LEU A 51 9.76 9.77 2.43
N ASN A 52 10.63 10.25 3.31
CA ASN A 52 10.29 10.49 4.72
C ASN A 52 9.23 11.60 4.86
N ARG A 53 9.35 12.66 4.04
CA ARG A 53 8.36 13.72 3.99
C ARG A 53 7.02 13.21 3.47
N GLU A 54 7.02 12.44 2.38
CA GLU A 54 5.79 11.86 1.81
C GLU A 54 5.11 10.91 2.80
N TYR A 55 5.88 10.07 3.50
CA TYR A 55 5.37 9.21 4.57
C TYR A 55 4.71 10.02 5.69
N THR A 56 5.38 11.04 6.20
CA THR A 56 4.84 11.93 7.25
C THR A 56 3.54 12.60 6.81
N LEU A 57 3.46 13.05 5.55
CA LEU A 57 2.26 13.65 4.99
C LEU A 57 1.11 12.62 4.86
N ALA A 58 1.42 11.37 4.51
CA ALA A 58 0.44 10.30 4.40
C ALA A 58 -0.26 10.02 5.75
N LEU A 59 0.51 10.00 6.85
CA LEU A 59 -0.02 9.84 8.22
C LEU A 59 -0.90 11.03 8.66
N GLN A 60 -0.79 12.18 8.01
CA GLN A 60 -1.58 13.39 8.31
C GLN A 60 -2.86 13.50 7.47
N THR A 61 -3.11 12.54 6.57
CA THR A 61 -4.31 12.57 5.72
C THR A 61 -5.58 12.32 6.52
N ASN A 62 -6.69 12.93 6.10
CA ASN A 62 -8.01 12.69 6.71
C ASN A 62 -8.38 11.20 6.62
N SER A 63 -8.12 10.55 5.48
CA SER A 63 -8.38 9.12 5.28
C SER A 63 -7.64 8.23 6.29
N TYR A 64 -6.38 8.53 6.59
CA TYR A 64 -5.63 7.81 7.62
C TYR A 64 -6.28 8.00 9.00
N SER A 65 -6.61 9.24 9.35
CA SER A 65 -7.23 9.54 10.64
C SER A 65 -8.61 8.90 10.81
N GLU A 66 -9.42 8.83 9.74
CA GLU A 66 -10.74 8.21 9.73
C GLU A 66 -10.63 6.71 9.94
N ILE A 67 -9.72 6.05 9.20
CA ILE A 67 -9.45 4.63 9.36
C ILE A 67 -8.99 4.35 10.78
N ARG A 68 -7.97 5.05 11.29
CA ARG A 68 -7.48 4.82 12.65
C ARG A 68 -8.59 4.88 13.71
N ARG A 69 -9.50 5.88 13.60
CA ARG A 69 -10.64 6.02 14.53
C ARG A 69 -11.60 4.81 14.53
N THR A 70 -11.68 4.05 13.44
CA THR A 70 -12.51 2.83 13.40
C THR A 70 -11.93 1.69 14.24
N PHE A 71 -10.64 1.74 14.55
CA PHE A 71 -9.94 0.74 15.37
C PHE A 71 -9.78 1.17 16.82
N ASP A 72 -9.92 2.46 17.12
CA ASP A 72 -9.89 2.97 18.49
C ASP A 72 -11.15 2.51 19.26
N PRO A 73 -11.02 1.81 20.41
CA PRO A 73 -12.16 1.39 21.19
C PRO A 73 -12.91 2.61 21.73
N ASN A 74 -14.20 2.73 21.41
CA ASN A 74 -15.06 3.77 21.95
C ASN A 74 -15.27 3.54 23.46
N PRO A 75 -14.84 4.45 24.34
CA PRO A 75 -14.93 4.26 25.80
C PRO A 75 -16.38 4.20 26.33
N ASN A 76 -17.38 4.52 25.50
CA ASN A 76 -18.79 4.55 25.88
C ASN A 76 -19.60 3.31 25.42
N ILE A 77 -18.99 2.32 24.78
CA ILE A 77 -19.67 1.12 24.27
C ILE A 77 -19.13 -0.13 24.99
N PRO A 78 -19.99 -1.00 25.57
CA PRO A 78 -19.53 -2.21 26.25
C PRO A 78 -18.76 -3.13 25.30
N VAL A 79 -17.71 -3.74 25.87
CA VAL A 79 -16.57 -4.47 25.27
C VAL A 79 -16.93 -5.62 24.30
N SER A 80 -18.20 -5.96 24.10
CA SER A 80 -18.59 -7.02 23.16
C SER A 80 -18.81 -6.56 21.70
N THR A 81 -18.76 -5.25 21.42
CA THR A 81 -19.10 -4.73 20.06
C THR A 81 -18.07 -3.75 19.48
N GLY A 82 -16.95 -3.51 20.18
CA GLY A 82 -15.99 -2.44 19.87
C GLY A 82 -14.79 -2.84 19.01
N HIS A 83 -14.80 -4.02 18.38
CA HIS A 83 -13.73 -4.42 17.46
C HIS A 83 -14.03 -3.92 16.05
N ALA A 84 -13.03 -3.30 15.41
CA ALA A 84 -13.10 -2.98 13.99
C ALA A 84 -13.54 -4.22 13.20
N ASP A 85 -14.67 -4.08 12.52
CA ASP A 85 -15.18 -5.05 11.57
C ASP A 85 -14.81 -4.60 10.16
N LEU A 86 -14.56 -5.55 9.28
CA LEU A 86 -14.15 -5.28 7.91
C LEU A 86 -15.16 -4.38 7.19
N ASP A 87 -16.45 -4.58 7.46
CA ASP A 87 -17.55 -3.83 6.86
C ASP A 87 -17.54 -2.34 7.25
N ASN A 88 -16.99 -2.00 8.42
CA ASN A 88 -16.87 -0.62 8.88
C ASN A 88 -15.65 0.11 8.30
N VAL A 89 -14.60 -0.65 7.91
CA VAL A 89 -13.33 -0.08 7.44
C VAL A 89 -13.25 -0.05 5.92
N LEU A 90 -13.78 -1.07 5.24
CA LEU A 90 -13.63 -1.26 3.81
C LEU A 90 -14.65 -0.41 3.04
N GLN A 91 -14.17 0.54 2.26
CA GLN A 91 -14.98 1.46 1.46
C GLN A 91 -14.49 1.47 0.01
N PRO A 92 -15.37 1.44 -1.01
CA PRO A 92 -16.79 1.08 -0.95
C PRO A 92 -17.03 -0.31 -0.35
N SER A 93 -18.19 -0.46 0.31
CA SER A 93 -18.62 -1.73 0.90
C SER A 93 -18.83 -2.82 -0.14
N ARG A 94 -18.90 -4.07 0.32
CA ARG A 94 -19.07 -5.24 -0.55
C ARG A 94 -20.35 -5.17 -1.37
N GLU A 95 -21.44 -4.68 -0.80
CA GLU A 95 -22.75 -4.54 -1.44
C GLU A 95 -22.66 -3.56 -2.62
N HIS A 96 -22.05 -2.39 -2.40
CA HIS A 96 -21.87 -1.37 -3.44
C HIS A 96 -20.99 -1.87 -4.59
N VAL A 97 -19.96 -2.66 -4.28
CA VAL A 97 -19.12 -3.30 -5.30
C VAL A 97 -19.94 -4.33 -6.08
N GLN A 98 -20.69 -5.20 -5.39
CA GLN A 98 -21.49 -6.24 -6.03
C GLN A 98 -22.56 -5.65 -6.95
N GLU A 99 -23.22 -4.58 -6.51
CA GLU A 99 -24.19 -3.83 -7.31
C GLU A 99 -23.54 -3.31 -8.61
N ALA A 100 -22.38 -2.65 -8.51
CA ALA A 100 -21.69 -2.13 -9.70
C ALA A 100 -21.16 -3.25 -10.62
N LEU A 101 -20.69 -4.36 -10.05
CA LEU A 101 -20.25 -5.52 -10.83
C LEU A 101 -21.41 -6.17 -11.61
N SER A 102 -22.62 -6.18 -11.04
CA SER A 102 -23.82 -6.73 -11.71
C SER A 102 -24.19 -6.01 -13.01
N GLN A 103 -23.74 -4.76 -13.16
CA GLN A 103 -23.98 -3.91 -14.32
C GLN A 103 -22.94 -4.13 -15.44
N ILE A 104 -21.83 -4.84 -15.16
CA ILE A 104 -20.81 -5.17 -16.16
C ILE A 104 -21.24 -6.43 -16.93
N ALA A 105 -21.03 -6.42 -18.25
CA ALA A 105 -21.30 -7.59 -19.09
C ALA A 105 -20.60 -8.86 -18.55
N PRO A 106 -21.37 -9.88 -18.13
CA PRO A 106 -20.84 -11.06 -17.46
C PRO A 106 -19.95 -11.88 -18.41
N GLY A 107 -18.92 -12.50 -17.86
CA GLY A 107 -18.00 -13.37 -18.62
C GLY A 107 -16.98 -12.64 -19.49
N SER A 108 -17.00 -11.30 -19.54
CA SER A 108 -15.92 -10.57 -20.20
C SER A 108 -14.61 -10.71 -19.42
N SER A 109 -13.50 -10.78 -20.15
CA SER A 109 -12.19 -10.90 -19.49
C SER A 109 -11.80 -9.67 -18.66
N LEU A 110 -12.46 -8.52 -18.90
CA LEU A 110 -12.38 -7.32 -18.07
C LEU A 110 -13.15 -7.51 -16.76
N SER A 111 -14.41 -7.94 -16.84
CA SER A 111 -15.24 -8.28 -15.67
C SER A 111 -14.50 -9.24 -14.71
N ARG A 112 -13.83 -10.27 -15.24
CA ARG A 112 -13.04 -11.20 -14.42
C ARG A 112 -11.89 -10.53 -13.67
N LEU A 113 -11.14 -9.64 -14.32
CA LEU A 113 -10.00 -8.96 -13.70
C LEU A 113 -10.44 -7.93 -12.66
N VAL A 114 -11.52 -7.19 -12.94
CA VAL A 114 -12.12 -6.22 -12.03
C VAL A 114 -12.68 -6.93 -10.80
N THR A 115 -13.37 -8.06 -10.99
CA THR A 115 -13.88 -8.90 -9.89
C THR A 115 -12.74 -9.41 -9.02
N ALA A 116 -11.70 -10.00 -9.64
CA ALA A 116 -10.52 -10.47 -8.94
C ALA A 116 -9.82 -9.35 -8.16
N TYR A 117 -9.74 -8.14 -8.72
CA TYR A 117 -9.21 -6.98 -8.01
C TYR A 117 -9.96 -6.68 -6.71
N PHE A 118 -11.30 -6.61 -6.76
CA PHE A 118 -12.08 -6.34 -5.55
C PHE A 118 -11.96 -7.47 -4.53
N GLU A 119 -11.99 -8.72 -4.97
CA GLU A 119 -11.84 -9.90 -4.11
C GLU A 119 -10.47 -9.93 -3.42
N HIS A 120 -9.38 -9.74 -4.18
CA HIS A 120 -8.04 -9.70 -3.62
C HIS A 120 -7.84 -8.50 -2.68
N SER A 121 -8.39 -7.32 -3.02
CA SER A 121 -8.34 -6.16 -2.11
C SER A 121 -9.06 -6.41 -0.78
N GLU A 122 -10.20 -7.10 -0.81
CA GLU A 122 -10.95 -7.48 0.39
C GLU A 122 -10.20 -8.53 1.22
N GLN A 123 -9.57 -9.50 0.56
CA GLN A 123 -8.72 -10.49 1.22
C GLN A 123 -7.50 -9.84 1.89
N THR A 124 -6.82 -8.91 1.22
CA THR A 124 -5.72 -8.16 1.82
C THR A 124 -6.17 -7.34 3.02
N SER A 125 -7.35 -6.73 2.97
CA SER A 125 -7.95 -6.03 4.11
C SER A 125 -8.22 -6.96 5.30
N ARG A 126 -8.64 -8.22 5.08
CA ARG A 126 -8.78 -9.23 6.16
C ARG A 126 -7.44 -9.54 6.81
N LEU A 127 -6.39 -9.72 6.01
CA LEU A 127 -5.04 -9.96 6.52
C LEU A 127 -4.54 -8.76 7.33
N CYS A 128 -4.77 -7.54 6.86
CA CYS A 128 -4.44 -6.32 7.59
C CYS A 128 -5.21 -6.22 8.93
N LEU A 129 -6.49 -6.59 8.96
CA LEU A 129 -7.28 -6.62 10.19
C LEU A 129 -6.76 -7.67 11.18
N HIS A 130 -6.34 -8.85 10.70
CA HIS A 130 -5.71 -9.88 11.52
C HIS A 130 -4.40 -9.35 12.14
N LEU A 131 -3.52 -8.77 11.31
CA LEU A 131 -2.27 -8.20 11.76
C LEU A 131 -2.45 -7.11 12.82
N TYR A 132 -3.45 -6.25 12.68
CA TYR A 132 -3.77 -5.28 13.71
C TYR A 132 -4.09 -5.94 15.05
N ARG A 133 -4.87 -7.03 15.04
CA ARG A 133 -5.20 -7.79 16.26
C ARG A 133 -3.97 -8.46 16.85
N ASP A 134 -3.08 -9.00 16.00
CA ASP A 134 -1.80 -9.58 16.42
C ASP A 134 -0.92 -8.52 17.11
N VAL A 135 -0.83 -7.31 16.55
CA VAL A 135 -0.13 -6.18 17.18
C VAL A 135 -0.69 -5.88 18.58
N GLN A 136 -2.01 -5.80 18.74
CA GLN A 136 -2.61 -5.55 20.06
C GLN A 136 -2.33 -6.71 21.04
N HIS A 137 -2.41 -7.95 20.57
CA HIS A 137 -2.11 -9.13 21.39
C HIS A 137 -0.65 -9.10 21.88
N VAL A 138 0.31 -8.80 21.00
CA VAL A 138 1.72 -8.68 21.38
C VAL A 138 1.94 -7.54 22.39
N ARG A 139 1.33 -6.37 22.16
CA ARG A 139 1.41 -5.25 23.13
C ARG A 139 0.91 -5.66 24.51
N LEU A 140 -0.21 -6.37 24.58
CA LEU A 140 -0.76 -6.88 25.85
C LEU A 140 0.17 -7.90 26.51
N ALA A 141 0.71 -8.84 25.74
CA ALA A 141 1.60 -9.88 26.26
C ALA A 141 2.94 -9.33 26.79
N TYR A 142 3.48 -8.30 26.13
CA TYR A 142 4.71 -7.62 26.57
C TYR A 142 4.48 -6.64 27.73
N SER A 143 3.25 -6.19 27.99
CA SER A 143 2.96 -5.16 28.98
C SER A 143 3.49 -5.46 30.39
N PRO A 144 3.31 -6.66 30.97
CA PRO A 144 3.85 -6.98 32.29
C PRO A 144 5.37 -6.84 32.36
N VAL A 145 6.08 -7.31 31.34
CA VAL A 145 7.55 -7.22 31.24
C VAL A 145 7.98 -5.77 31.07
N HIS A 146 7.33 -5.02 30.18
CA HIS A 146 7.63 -3.59 29.98
C HIS A 146 7.40 -2.77 31.24
N ASN A 147 6.34 -3.05 32.01
CA ASN A 147 6.08 -2.37 33.28
C ASN A 147 7.20 -2.65 34.29
N LEU A 148 7.70 -3.89 34.37
CA LEU A 148 8.86 -4.22 35.21
C LEU A 148 10.11 -3.45 34.76
N LEU A 149 10.32 -3.34 33.45
CA LEU A 149 11.45 -2.62 32.86
C LEU A 149 11.48 -1.12 33.21
N GLU A 150 10.34 -0.51 33.49
CA GLU A 150 10.25 0.91 33.89
C GLU A 150 10.59 1.17 35.36
N HIS A 151 10.36 0.19 36.24
CA HIS A 151 10.39 0.39 37.69
C HIS A 151 11.62 -0.21 38.37
N LEU A 152 12.38 -1.06 37.65
CA LEU A 152 13.50 -1.80 38.22
C LEU A 152 14.85 -1.21 37.74
N PRO A 153 15.85 -1.10 38.64
CA PRO A 153 17.13 -0.47 38.32
C PRO A 153 18.09 -1.47 37.65
N PHE A 154 17.92 -1.72 36.35
CA PHE A 154 18.76 -2.70 35.61
C PHE A 154 20.15 -2.19 35.24
N ASP A 155 20.33 -0.88 35.18
CA ASP A 155 21.60 -0.23 34.82
C ASP A 155 22.55 -0.10 36.01
N SER A 156 22.11 -0.50 37.21
CA SER A 156 22.90 -0.45 38.44
C SER A 156 23.50 -1.82 38.75
N HIS A 157 24.73 -1.85 39.28
CA HIS A 157 25.41 -3.08 39.75
C HIS A 157 24.70 -3.77 40.94
N SER A 158 23.54 -3.26 41.37
CA SER A 158 22.71 -3.84 42.42
C SER A 158 21.96 -5.07 41.91
N SER A 159 22.08 -6.18 42.63
CA SER A 159 21.29 -7.38 42.41
C SER A 159 19.81 -7.12 42.74
N LEU A 160 18.92 -7.78 42.01
CA LEU A 160 17.47 -7.77 42.29
C LEU A 160 17.18 -8.34 43.69
N SER A 161 16.19 -7.77 44.38
CA SER A 161 15.69 -8.34 45.63
C SER A 161 14.88 -9.63 45.37
N PRO A 162 14.71 -10.53 46.37
CA PRO A 162 13.93 -11.75 46.20
C PRO A 162 12.50 -11.52 45.70
N SER A 163 11.83 -10.47 46.17
CA SER A 163 10.47 -10.12 45.72
C SER A 163 10.44 -9.61 44.28
N GLN A 164 11.46 -8.87 43.85
CA GLN A 164 11.60 -8.43 42.45
C GLN A 164 11.87 -9.61 41.52
N CYS A 165 12.71 -10.56 41.93
CA CYS A 165 12.93 -11.80 41.19
C CYS A 165 11.63 -12.59 41.03
N GLN A 166 10.83 -12.70 42.09
CA GLN A 166 9.55 -13.41 42.01
C GLN A 166 8.57 -12.74 41.04
N LEU A 167 8.41 -11.41 41.12
CA LEU A 167 7.55 -10.65 40.21
C LEU A 167 7.98 -10.81 38.75
N ALA A 168 9.30 -10.76 38.48
CA ALA A 168 9.83 -10.96 37.14
C ALA A 168 9.62 -12.38 36.63
N PHE A 169 9.85 -13.38 37.48
CA PHE A 169 9.62 -14.77 37.14
C PHE A 169 8.15 -15.04 36.80
N GLU A 170 7.20 -14.48 37.56
CA GLU A 170 5.77 -14.58 37.25
C GLU A 170 5.41 -13.93 35.90
N ALA A 171 6.00 -12.78 35.58
CA ALA A 171 5.84 -12.15 34.27
C ALA A 171 6.41 -13.02 33.14
N PHE A 172 7.56 -13.66 33.36
CA PHE A 172 8.18 -14.59 32.39
C PHE A 172 7.34 -15.84 32.16
N VAL A 173 6.81 -16.45 33.21
CA VAL A 173 5.91 -17.61 33.08
C VAL A 173 4.65 -17.26 32.30
N ASN A 174 4.10 -16.06 32.51
CA ASN A 174 2.97 -15.58 31.72
C ASN A 174 3.37 -15.30 30.27
N PHE A 175 4.55 -14.73 30.03
CA PHE A 175 5.07 -14.43 28.71
C PHE A 175 5.42 -15.68 27.90
N ASP A 176 5.99 -16.73 28.49
CA ASP A 176 6.35 -17.98 27.78
C ASP A 176 5.13 -18.72 27.21
N ARG A 177 3.93 -18.41 27.71
CA ARG A 177 2.64 -18.87 27.15
C ARG A 177 2.27 -18.17 25.84
N LEU A 178 2.90 -17.04 25.51
CA LEU A 178 2.69 -16.35 24.25
C LEU A 178 3.14 -17.26 23.11
N GLU A 179 2.20 -17.58 22.23
CA GLU A 179 2.55 -18.06 20.90
C GLU A 179 2.85 -16.86 20.02
N ASN A 180 3.86 -16.97 19.16
CA ASN A 180 4.21 -15.90 18.24
C ASN A 180 3.08 -15.72 17.22
N PRO A 181 2.33 -14.60 17.27
CA PRO A 181 1.16 -14.45 16.42
C PRO A 181 1.52 -14.05 14.98
N PHE A 182 2.76 -13.59 14.77
CA PHE A 182 3.25 -13.21 13.45
C PHE A 182 3.69 -14.45 12.66
N LEU A 183 2.74 -15.03 11.95
CA LEU A 183 3.00 -16.13 11.03
C LEU A 183 3.34 -15.61 9.62
N PRO A 184 4.07 -16.39 8.81
CA PRO A 184 4.22 -16.10 7.39
C PRO A 184 2.83 -15.97 6.75
N LEU A 185 2.57 -14.81 6.12
CA LEU A 185 1.32 -14.54 5.43
C LEU A 185 1.52 -14.74 3.94
N ASP A 186 0.55 -15.40 3.31
CA ASP A 186 0.53 -15.55 1.85
C ASP A 186 -0.16 -14.33 1.22
N PHE A 187 0.66 -13.45 0.67
CA PHE A 187 0.20 -12.33 -0.15
C PHE A 187 0.45 -12.53 -1.66
N ASP A 188 0.89 -13.72 -2.10
CA ASP A 188 1.28 -13.98 -3.50
C ASP A 188 0.14 -13.70 -4.48
N ALA A 189 -1.10 -13.91 -4.02
CA ALA A 189 -2.30 -13.66 -4.79
C ALA A 189 -2.39 -12.21 -5.33
N ILE A 190 -1.93 -11.21 -4.57
CA ILE A 190 -1.96 -9.80 -5.03
C ILE A 190 -0.89 -9.53 -6.08
N SER A 191 0.28 -10.15 -5.92
CA SER A 191 1.43 -10.04 -6.81
C SER A 191 1.11 -10.66 -8.17
N ASP A 192 0.46 -11.82 -8.18
CA ASP A 192 0.01 -12.47 -9.41
C ASP A 192 -1.10 -11.70 -10.11
N LEU A 193 -2.07 -11.16 -9.37
CA LEU A 193 -3.10 -10.29 -9.93
C LEU A 193 -2.47 -9.05 -10.58
N ARG A 194 -1.51 -8.40 -9.92
CA ARG A 194 -0.78 -7.24 -10.44
C ARG A 194 -0.12 -7.56 -11.78
N ARG A 195 0.59 -8.69 -11.87
CA ARG A 195 1.21 -9.16 -13.12
C ARG A 195 0.17 -9.35 -14.23
N GLN A 196 -0.98 -9.95 -13.92
CA GLN A 196 -2.06 -10.14 -14.88
C GLN A 196 -2.65 -8.80 -15.37
N LEU A 197 -2.90 -7.85 -14.47
CA LEU A 197 -3.41 -6.52 -14.80
C LEU A 197 -2.42 -5.75 -15.68
N ASP A 198 -1.13 -5.75 -15.33
CA ASP A 198 -0.07 -5.07 -16.08
C ASP A 198 0.06 -5.63 -17.50
N TYR A 199 0.08 -6.96 -17.64
CA TYR A 199 0.10 -7.62 -18.95
C TYR A 199 -1.11 -7.22 -19.80
N ARG A 200 -2.30 -7.20 -19.20
CA ARG A 200 -3.56 -6.90 -19.88
C ARG A 200 -3.68 -5.44 -20.29
N LEU A 201 -3.24 -4.53 -19.42
CA LEU A 201 -3.16 -3.12 -19.70
C LEU A 201 -2.17 -2.84 -20.83
N LYS A 202 -0.99 -3.46 -20.81
CA LYS A 202 0.00 -3.34 -21.90
C LYS A 202 -0.58 -3.85 -23.22
N LYS A 203 -1.25 -5.01 -23.21
CA LYS A 203 -1.90 -5.59 -24.40
C LYS A 203 -3.05 -4.71 -24.94
N SER A 204 -3.84 -4.10 -24.06
CA SER A 204 -4.91 -3.18 -24.47
C SER A 204 -4.34 -1.90 -25.10
N ARG A 205 -3.33 -1.29 -24.47
CA ARG A 205 -2.63 -0.10 -25.01
C ARG A 205 -2.03 -0.36 -26.39
N THR A 206 -1.37 -1.51 -26.61
CA THR A 206 -0.79 -1.84 -27.91
C THR A 206 -1.86 -2.04 -28.98
N THR A 207 -2.98 -2.66 -28.61
CA THR A 207 -4.13 -2.88 -29.52
C THR A 207 -4.75 -1.54 -29.94
N LEU A 208 -5.01 -0.65 -28.98
CA LEU A 208 -5.54 0.69 -29.25
C LEU A 208 -4.59 1.55 -30.07
N ASN A 209 -3.29 1.52 -29.76
CA ASN A 209 -2.29 2.24 -30.56
C ASN A 209 -2.24 1.74 -32.01
N ARG A 210 -2.39 0.43 -32.21
CA ARG A 210 -2.47 -0.15 -33.56
C ARG A 210 -3.72 0.32 -34.28
N MET A 211 -4.89 0.28 -33.64
CA MET A 211 -6.14 0.77 -34.23
C MET A 211 -6.07 2.26 -34.58
N ARG A 212 -5.50 3.08 -33.70
CA ARG A 212 -5.30 4.51 -33.96
C ARG A 212 -4.39 4.76 -35.16
N ARG A 213 -3.29 4.01 -35.29
CA ARG A 213 -2.41 4.11 -36.47
C ARG A 213 -3.13 3.69 -37.76
N CYS A 214 -3.92 2.61 -37.72
CA CYS A 214 -4.73 2.19 -38.86
C CYS A 214 -5.79 3.23 -39.23
N SER A 215 -6.44 3.84 -38.23
CA SER A 215 -7.43 4.91 -38.42
C SER A 215 -6.82 6.15 -39.08
N VAL A 216 -5.66 6.62 -38.58
CA VAL A 216 -4.93 7.75 -39.18
C VAL A 216 -4.46 7.41 -40.59
N GLY A 217 -3.92 6.21 -40.82
CA GLY A 217 -3.52 5.76 -42.16
C GLY A 217 -4.70 5.71 -43.13
N SER A 218 -5.86 5.22 -42.68
CA SER A 218 -7.09 5.21 -43.47
C SER A 218 -7.59 6.62 -43.78
N ALA A 219 -7.54 7.54 -42.82
CA ALA A 219 -7.94 8.93 -43.03
C ALA A 219 -7.03 9.64 -44.04
N VAL A 220 -5.71 9.44 -43.94
CA VAL A 220 -4.74 9.97 -44.90
C VAL A 220 -4.99 9.39 -46.30
N CYS A 221 -5.25 8.09 -46.39
CA CYS A 221 -5.59 7.44 -47.67
C CYS A 221 -6.88 8.01 -48.26
N LEU A 222 -7.94 8.20 -47.45
CA LEU A 222 -9.19 8.82 -47.91
C LEU A 222 -8.97 10.24 -48.41
N ILE A 223 -8.17 11.06 -47.71
CA ILE A 223 -7.81 12.42 -48.15
C ILE A 223 -7.04 12.37 -49.48
N ALA A 224 -6.08 11.47 -49.62
CA ALA A 224 -5.32 11.33 -50.87
C ALA A 224 -6.23 10.91 -52.04
N VAL A 225 -7.16 9.98 -51.81
CA VAL A 225 -8.14 9.54 -52.82
C VAL A 225 -9.09 10.67 -53.20
N THR A 226 -9.64 11.41 -52.24
CA THR A 226 -10.56 12.53 -52.55
C THR A 226 -9.88 13.67 -53.28
N VAL A 227 -8.66 14.04 -52.88
CA VAL A 227 -7.85 15.04 -53.59
C VAL A 227 -7.51 14.55 -55.00
N GLY A 228 -7.13 13.28 -55.15
CA GLY A 228 -6.87 12.67 -56.45
C GLY A 228 -8.08 12.74 -57.38
N ILE A 229 -9.27 12.34 -56.89
CA ILE A 229 -10.54 12.42 -57.64
C ILE A 229 -10.82 13.87 -58.06
N ALA A 230 -10.65 14.85 -57.17
CA ALA A 230 -10.90 16.26 -57.48
C ALA A 230 -9.97 16.78 -58.58
N VAL A 231 -8.67 16.51 -58.48
CA VAL A 231 -7.68 16.92 -59.49
C VAL A 231 -7.97 16.25 -60.84
N SER A 232 -8.27 14.96 -60.85
CA SER A 232 -8.64 14.23 -62.07
C SER A 232 -9.92 14.79 -62.69
N ALA A 233 -10.94 15.09 -61.90
CA ALA A 233 -12.20 15.68 -62.40
C ALA A 233 -11.97 17.06 -63.05
N VAL A 234 -11.11 17.90 -62.48
CA VAL A 234 -10.73 19.21 -63.07
C VAL A 234 -10.00 19.02 -64.39
N ALA A 235 -9.02 18.12 -64.45
CA ALA A 235 -8.27 17.84 -65.68
C ALA A 235 -9.15 17.28 -66.80
N ILE A 236 -10.09 16.39 -66.47
CA ILE A 236 -11.06 15.83 -67.43
C ILE A 236 -12.07 16.90 -67.87
N GLY A 237 -12.58 17.71 -66.94
CA GLY A 237 -13.47 18.82 -67.24
C GLY A 237 -12.85 19.85 -68.19
N ALA A 238 -11.54 20.05 -68.11
CA ALA A 238 -10.78 20.93 -69.01
C ALA A 238 -10.61 20.36 -70.44
N HIS A 239 -10.72 19.04 -70.64
CA HIS A 239 -10.45 18.38 -71.93
C HIS A 239 -11.63 17.65 -72.59
N ALA A 240 -12.84 17.78 -72.03
CA ALA A 240 -14.14 17.31 -72.56
C ALA A 240 -14.47 15.79 -72.51
N LEU A 241 -15.70 15.53 -72.08
CA LEU A 241 -16.66 14.43 -72.34
C LEU A 241 -16.13 13.00 -72.60
N VAL A 242 -15.75 12.25 -71.57
CA VAL A 242 -15.93 10.77 -71.53
C VAL A 242 -16.23 10.29 -70.11
N ALA A 243 -17.26 9.45 -70.00
CA ALA A 243 -17.70 8.81 -68.77
C ALA A 243 -16.71 7.73 -68.31
N LEU A 244 -16.33 7.75 -67.02
CA LEU A 244 -15.78 6.57 -66.35
C LEU A 244 -16.47 6.35 -65.01
N VAL A 245 -17.30 5.31 -65.00
CA VAL A 245 -17.84 4.67 -63.80
C VAL A 245 -16.74 3.79 -63.23
N ALA A 246 -16.18 4.21 -62.10
CA ALA A 246 -15.50 3.32 -61.17
C ALA A 246 -15.78 3.85 -59.77
N GLY A 247 -16.79 3.26 -59.10
CA GLY A 247 -17.17 3.65 -57.75
C GLY A 247 -15.99 3.41 -56.79
N PRO A 248 -15.68 4.36 -55.89
CA PRO A 248 -14.60 4.17 -54.94
C PRO A 248 -14.98 3.04 -53.99
N VAL A 249 -14.16 1.99 -53.94
CA VAL A 249 -14.19 1.02 -52.84
C VAL A 249 -13.66 1.76 -51.63
N CYS A 250 -14.57 2.33 -50.82
CA CYS A 250 -14.21 2.99 -49.58
C CYS A 250 -13.51 1.98 -48.66
N PRO A 251 -12.26 2.21 -48.22
CA PRO A 251 -11.71 1.43 -47.13
C PRO A 251 -12.55 1.67 -45.87
N PRO A 252 -12.81 0.64 -45.04
CA PRO A 252 -13.58 0.79 -43.82
C PRO A 252 -12.85 1.78 -42.89
N VAL A 253 -13.52 2.87 -42.54
CA VAL A 253 -13.03 3.79 -41.51
C VAL A 253 -12.98 3.02 -40.19
N VAL A 254 -11.78 2.71 -39.72
CA VAL A 254 -11.58 2.09 -38.40
C VAL A 254 -11.82 3.17 -37.35
N PHE A 255 -13.06 3.30 -36.89
CA PHE A 255 -13.38 4.10 -35.70
C PHE A 255 -12.96 3.33 -34.45
N LEU A 256 -12.27 3.99 -33.53
CA LEU A 256 -12.01 3.41 -32.22
C LEU A 256 -13.34 3.23 -31.46
N PRO A 257 -13.69 2.01 -31.02
CA PRO A 257 -14.91 1.80 -30.26
C PRO A 257 -14.76 2.45 -28.88
N LYS A 258 -15.70 3.33 -28.51
CA LYS A 258 -15.78 3.97 -27.17
C LYS A 258 -15.62 2.96 -26.02
N LYS A 259 -16.16 1.75 -26.20
CA LYS A 259 -16.05 0.62 -25.27
C LYS A 259 -14.60 0.22 -24.93
N GLU A 260 -13.67 0.36 -25.87
CA GLU A 260 -12.27 -0.05 -25.67
C GLU A 260 -11.46 1.01 -24.92
N LEU A 261 -11.79 2.30 -25.10
CA LEU A 261 -11.26 3.40 -24.28
C LEU A 261 -11.70 3.28 -22.82
N VAL A 262 -12.99 2.97 -22.62
CA VAL A 262 -13.58 2.71 -21.31
C VAL A 262 -12.95 1.48 -20.62
N SER A 263 -12.76 0.40 -21.37
CA SER A 263 -12.06 -0.78 -20.83
C SER A 263 -10.63 -0.45 -20.40
N LEU A 264 -9.96 0.46 -21.10
CA LEU A 264 -8.60 0.87 -20.78
C LEU A 264 -8.53 1.70 -19.50
N SER A 265 -9.50 2.60 -19.24
CA SER A 265 -9.50 3.39 -18.00
C SER A 265 -9.74 2.51 -16.77
N GLN A 266 -10.65 1.55 -16.85
CA GLN A 266 -10.88 0.55 -15.79
C GLN A 266 -9.63 -0.31 -15.54
N LEU A 267 -8.97 -0.80 -16.60
CA LEU A 267 -7.71 -1.55 -16.49
C LEU A 267 -6.60 -0.69 -15.87
N ASP A 268 -6.52 0.59 -16.24
CA ASP A 268 -5.53 1.54 -15.71
C ASP A 268 -5.74 1.82 -14.22
N ALA A 269 -6.98 2.05 -13.80
CA ALA A 269 -7.33 2.22 -12.40
C ALA A 269 -7.01 0.96 -11.58
N ALA A 270 -7.41 -0.23 -12.05
CA ALA A 270 -7.13 -1.50 -11.38
C ALA A 270 -5.62 -1.79 -11.29
N ALA A 271 -4.86 -1.56 -12.37
CA ALA A 271 -3.42 -1.78 -12.38
C ALA A 271 -2.67 -0.82 -11.43
N LYS A 272 -3.05 0.47 -11.41
CA LYS A 272 -2.51 1.44 -10.44
C LYS A 272 -2.82 1.02 -9.00
N GLY A 273 -4.05 0.60 -8.73
CA GLY A 273 -4.44 0.08 -7.41
C GLY A 273 -3.62 -1.13 -6.99
N ALA A 274 -3.48 -2.12 -7.88
CA ALA A 274 -2.70 -3.34 -7.61
C ALA A 274 -1.21 -3.05 -7.44
N TYR A 275 -0.66 -2.06 -8.15
CA TYR A 275 0.72 -1.60 -7.96
C TYR A 275 0.94 -1.05 -6.54
N VAL A 276 0.08 -0.12 -6.11
CA VAL A 276 0.17 0.51 -4.78
C VAL A 276 -0.01 -0.56 -3.69
N LEU A 277 -1.05 -1.37 -3.81
CA LEU A 277 -1.36 -2.42 -2.84
C LEU A 277 -0.24 -3.46 -2.73
N GLY A 278 0.37 -3.86 -3.85
CA GLY A 278 1.53 -4.75 -3.82
C GLY A 278 2.71 -4.14 -3.06
N ASN A 279 2.99 -2.85 -3.24
CA ASN A 279 4.10 -2.20 -2.52
C ASN A 279 3.82 -2.06 -1.01
N ASP A 280 2.57 -1.76 -0.63
CA ASP A 280 2.17 -1.69 0.78
C ASP A 280 2.29 -3.06 1.45
N VAL A 281 1.82 -4.11 0.75
CA VAL A 281 1.94 -5.51 1.18
C VAL A 281 3.39 -5.94 1.33
N ASP A 282 4.26 -5.66 0.36
CA ASP A 282 5.71 -5.96 0.46
C ASP A 282 6.35 -5.29 1.67
N THR A 283 5.86 -4.10 2.06
CA THR A 283 6.35 -3.37 3.23
C THR A 283 5.85 -4.03 4.53
N ILE A 284 4.56 -4.37 4.58
CA ILE A 284 3.94 -5.09 5.70
C ILE A 284 4.63 -6.45 5.91
N GLU A 285 4.85 -7.23 4.85
CA GLU A 285 5.50 -8.55 4.94
C GLU A 285 6.90 -8.45 5.57
N ARG A 286 7.69 -7.45 5.18
CA ARG A 286 9.01 -7.21 5.78
C ARG A 286 8.93 -6.82 7.26
N LEU A 287 7.93 -6.02 7.65
CA LEU A 287 7.71 -5.64 9.05
C LEU A 287 7.26 -6.84 9.90
N VAL A 288 6.36 -7.67 9.36
CA VAL A 288 5.90 -8.91 9.99
C VAL A 288 7.06 -9.88 10.19
N ALA A 289 7.91 -10.09 9.17
CA ALA A 289 9.08 -10.96 9.28
C ALA A 289 10.07 -10.49 10.37
N ARG A 290 10.29 -9.17 10.49
CA ARG A 290 11.13 -8.59 11.55
C ARG A 290 10.54 -8.80 12.93
N LEU A 291 9.24 -8.55 13.08
CA LEU A 291 8.53 -8.75 14.35
C LEU A 291 8.47 -10.22 14.74
N GLN A 292 8.21 -11.12 13.79
CA GLN A 292 8.24 -12.56 14.02
C GLN A 292 9.60 -12.98 14.60
N ALA A 293 10.71 -12.57 13.98
CA ALA A 293 12.05 -12.89 14.47
C ALA A 293 12.33 -12.29 15.85
N ALA A 294 11.90 -11.05 16.10
CA ALA A 294 12.09 -10.38 17.39
C ALA A 294 11.32 -11.08 18.51
N VAL A 295 10.03 -11.37 18.30
CA VAL A 295 9.16 -12.05 19.27
C VAL A 295 9.67 -13.47 19.55
N GLU A 296 10.10 -14.21 18.53
CA GLU A 296 10.64 -15.57 18.73
C GLU A 296 11.94 -15.54 19.54
N ASN A 297 12.83 -14.59 19.26
CA ASN A 297 14.08 -14.44 19.99
C ASN A 297 13.84 -14.11 21.47
N ASP A 298 12.95 -13.15 21.76
CA ASP A 298 12.59 -12.79 23.14
C ASP A 298 11.92 -13.95 23.87
N ARG A 299 11.07 -14.73 23.19
CA ARG A 299 10.43 -15.92 23.73
C ARG A 299 11.44 -17.01 24.09
N LEU A 300 12.40 -17.29 23.22
CA LEU A 300 13.49 -18.23 23.52
C LEU A 300 14.30 -17.77 24.74
N LEU A 301 14.61 -16.48 24.82
CA LEU A 301 15.33 -15.90 25.96
C LEU A 301 14.53 -16.04 27.26
N VAL A 302 13.24 -15.72 27.25
CA VAL A 302 12.36 -15.85 28.41
C VAL A 302 12.23 -17.31 28.84
N ARG A 303 12.06 -18.24 27.89
CA ARG A 303 12.00 -19.68 28.17
C ARG A 303 13.25 -20.18 28.89
N LEU A 304 14.44 -19.81 28.40
CA LEU A 304 15.69 -20.15 29.05
C LEU A 304 15.76 -19.59 30.48
N GLY A 305 15.23 -18.39 30.72
CA GLY A 305 15.10 -17.82 32.07
C GLY A 305 14.16 -18.63 32.96
N VAL A 306 12.98 -19.02 32.45
CA VAL A 306 12.00 -19.83 33.19
C VAL A 306 12.58 -21.19 33.57
N GLU A 307 13.29 -21.86 32.66
CA GLU A 307 13.94 -23.15 32.91
C GLU A 307 15.01 -23.09 34.01
N ARG A 308 15.60 -21.90 34.26
CA ARG A 308 16.57 -21.66 35.34
C ARG A 308 15.91 -21.37 36.70
N GLY A 309 14.59 -21.21 36.75
CA GLY A 309 13.84 -20.95 37.98
C GLY A 309 14.10 -19.55 38.56
N LEU A 310 14.10 -19.45 39.90
CA LEU A 310 14.30 -18.19 40.63
C LEU A 310 15.77 -17.76 40.77
N ASP A 311 16.63 -18.14 39.81
CA ASP A 311 18.02 -17.69 39.78
C ASP A 311 18.07 -16.18 39.45
N GLY A 312 18.45 -15.37 40.44
CA GLY A 312 18.42 -13.90 40.32
C GLY A 312 19.34 -13.37 39.21
N TYR A 313 20.46 -14.05 38.93
CA TYR A 313 21.35 -13.67 37.84
C TYR A 313 20.69 -13.92 36.47
N SER A 314 20.11 -15.09 36.26
CA SER A 314 19.39 -15.43 35.02
C SER A 314 18.21 -14.48 34.79
N ILE A 315 17.43 -14.18 35.83
CA ILE A 315 16.30 -13.24 35.73
C ILE A 315 16.79 -11.84 35.33
N GLN A 316 17.85 -11.35 35.99
CA GLN A 316 18.41 -10.04 35.70
C GLN A 316 18.96 -9.94 34.27
N GLU A 317 19.63 -10.98 33.78
CA GLU A 317 20.17 -11.00 32.41
C GLU A 317 19.05 -11.03 31.37
N VAL A 318 17.98 -11.80 31.57
CA VAL A 318 16.82 -11.79 30.66
C VAL A 318 16.20 -10.39 30.62
N LEU A 319 15.94 -9.76 31.76
CA LEU A 319 15.37 -8.40 31.81
C LEU A 319 16.27 -7.39 31.10
N LYS A 320 17.59 -7.47 31.29
CA LYS A 320 18.55 -6.58 30.63
C LYS A 320 18.51 -6.73 29.11
N GLN A 321 18.43 -7.94 28.59
CA GLN A 321 18.36 -8.18 27.14
C GLN A 321 17.02 -7.74 26.55
N LEU A 322 15.90 -8.03 27.22
CA LEU A 322 14.57 -7.52 26.82
C LEU A 322 14.54 -5.98 26.86
N GLY A 323 15.17 -5.37 27.87
CA GLY A 323 15.32 -3.92 27.99
C GLY A 323 16.07 -3.28 26.82
N ARG A 324 17.14 -3.93 26.33
CA ARG A 324 17.89 -3.48 25.14
C ARG A 324 17.05 -3.48 23.87
N ASN A 325 16.18 -4.49 23.71
CA ASN A 325 15.36 -4.67 22.51
C ASN A 325 14.06 -3.86 22.55
N ARG A 326 13.60 -3.46 23.73
CA ARG A 326 12.29 -2.81 23.98
C ARG A 326 11.98 -1.67 23.01
N ALA A 327 12.90 -0.70 22.86
CA ALA A 327 12.65 0.46 22.01
C ALA A 327 12.47 0.07 20.53
N SER A 328 13.25 -0.91 20.04
CA SER A 328 13.12 -1.41 18.68
C SER A 328 11.81 -2.16 18.47
N LEU A 329 11.42 -3.01 19.42
CA LEU A 329 10.16 -3.76 19.36
C LEU A 329 8.95 -2.82 19.35
N VAL A 330 8.91 -1.84 20.26
CA VAL A 330 7.83 -0.84 20.33
C VAL A 330 7.72 -0.09 19.00
N GLN A 331 8.84 0.39 18.47
CA GLN A 331 8.86 1.06 17.17
C GLN A 331 8.37 0.15 16.04
N GLN A 332 8.79 -1.12 15.99
CA GLN A 332 8.35 -2.04 14.95
C GLN A 332 6.84 -2.34 15.00
N LEU A 333 6.26 -2.43 16.21
CA LEU A 333 4.83 -2.60 16.40
C LEU A 333 4.05 -1.35 15.95
N GLU A 334 4.57 -0.16 16.25
CA GLU A 334 4.03 1.12 15.74
C GLU A 334 4.12 1.19 14.22
N ASP A 335 5.29 0.92 13.64
CA ASP A 335 5.50 0.92 12.19
C ASP A 335 4.51 -0.01 11.47
N LEU A 336 4.31 -1.23 11.99
CA LEU A 336 3.35 -2.19 11.41
C LEU A 336 1.91 -1.67 11.52
N GLU A 337 1.51 -1.13 12.67
CA GLU A 337 0.18 -0.55 12.87
C GLU A 337 -0.09 0.61 11.90
N GLU A 338 0.87 1.53 11.75
CA GLU A 338 0.76 2.65 10.82
C GLU A 338 0.63 2.18 9.36
N HIS A 339 1.43 1.21 8.95
CA HIS A 339 1.37 0.66 7.59
C HIS A 339 0.08 -0.12 7.32
N VAL A 340 -0.48 -0.79 8.33
CA VAL A 340 -1.81 -1.41 8.23
C VAL A 340 -2.87 -0.35 7.91
N PHE A 341 -2.88 0.78 8.62
CA PHE A 341 -3.85 1.85 8.36
C PHE A 341 -3.62 2.55 7.02
N LEU A 342 -2.36 2.76 6.61
CA LEU A 342 -2.04 3.28 5.29
C LEU A 342 -2.51 2.34 4.17
N CYS A 343 -2.33 1.03 4.34
CA CYS A 343 -2.79 0.01 3.40
C CYS A 343 -4.32 0.05 3.25
N PHE A 344 -5.08 0.14 4.35
CA PHE A 344 -6.53 0.34 4.29
C PHE A 344 -6.92 1.61 3.52
N ALA A 345 -6.20 2.72 3.73
CA ALA A 345 -6.47 3.99 3.05
C ALA A 345 -6.22 3.86 1.54
N ALA A 346 -5.12 3.20 1.17
CA ALA A 346 -4.77 2.93 -0.22
C ALA A 346 -5.79 2.02 -0.90
N ILE A 347 -6.18 0.92 -0.24
CA ILE A 347 -7.22 -0.01 -0.70
C ILE A 347 -8.52 0.74 -0.95
N ASN A 348 -8.99 1.51 0.02
CA ASN A 348 -10.26 2.23 -0.08
C ASN A 348 -10.26 3.23 -1.24
N ARG A 349 -9.18 4.01 -1.35
CA ARG A 349 -9.00 4.95 -2.45
C ARG A 349 -9.00 4.25 -3.81
N ALA A 350 -8.28 3.14 -3.93
CA ALA A 350 -8.14 2.42 -5.18
C ALA A 350 -9.44 1.70 -5.58
N ARG A 351 -10.16 1.12 -4.63
CA ARG A 351 -11.51 0.57 -4.83
C ARG A 351 -12.49 1.65 -5.28
N ALA A 352 -12.48 2.83 -4.65
CA ALA A 352 -13.35 3.94 -5.02
C ALA A 352 -13.07 4.46 -6.43
N MET A 353 -11.80 4.62 -6.81
CA MET A 353 -11.42 5.05 -8.17
C MET A 353 -11.88 4.03 -9.22
N LEU A 354 -11.67 2.73 -8.97
CA LEU A 354 -12.12 1.70 -9.91
C LEU A 354 -13.66 1.66 -10.01
N LEU A 355 -14.36 1.81 -8.89
CA LEU A 355 -15.82 1.88 -8.87
C LEU A 355 -16.35 3.08 -9.67
N GLN A 356 -15.69 4.23 -9.56
CA GLN A 356 -16.03 5.43 -10.34
C GLN A 356 -15.87 5.18 -11.85
N GLU A 357 -14.78 4.55 -12.27
CA GLU A 357 -14.58 4.17 -13.67
C GLU A 357 -15.69 3.23 -14.16
N ILE A 358 -16.07 2.23 -13.36
CA ILE A 358 -17.16 1.28 -13.70
C ILE A 358 -18.50 2.00 -13.86
N ARG A 359 -18.83 2.96 -12.98
CA ARG A 359 -20.09 3.71 -13.03
C ARG A 359 -20.11 4.75 -14.16
N GLY A 360 -19.03 5.52 -14.34
CA GLY A 360 -18.91 6.50 -15.42
C GLY A 360 -18.93 5.88 -16.82
N SER A 361 -18.61 4.59 -16.92
CA SER A 361 -18.74 3.80 -18.14
C SER A 361 -20.18 3.54 -18.59
N GLN A 362 -21.17 3.83 -17.71
CA GLN A 362 -22.57 3.44 -17.90
C GLN A 362 -23.50 4.62 -18.21
N GLU A 363 -23.06 5.87 -18.07
CA GLU A 363 -23.88 7.01 -18.48
C GLU A 363 -24.02 7.06 -20.01
N PRO A 364 -25.25 7.07 -20.55
CA PRO A 364 -25.46 7.33 -21.97
C PRO A 364 -25.09 8.78 -22.28
N ALA A 365 -24.27 8.97 -23.31
CA ALA A 365 -23.95 10.29 -23.88
C ALA A 365 -25.13 10.85 -24.68
#